data_AF-A0A1A8QRR6-F1
#
_entry.id   AF-A0A1A8QRR6-F1
#
_cell.length_a   1.000
_cell.length_b   1.000
_cell.length_c   1.000
_cell.angle_alpha   90.00
_cell.angle_beta   90.00
_cell.angle_gamma   90.00
#
_symmetry.space_group_name_H-M   'P 1'
#
loop_
_entity.id
_entity.type
_entity.pdbx_description
1 polymer ?
#
loop_
_entity_poly.entity_id
_entity_poly.type
_entity_poly.pdbx_seq_one_letter_code
_entity_poly.pdbx_strand_id
1 'polypeptide(L)'
;RIYCQLKSQNCSENSLILTEHLKKQYDCPLQQCSSDQCCCSAEFLLIYGEHFTAEVNNKSELKTFYVTESFKPKAPTIKSVKESNGNFQVRWITNMDGKTWNPEETEITLCKKGDTEKVSKRIIPAKNDGLQYH
;
A
#
# COMPACT_ATOMS: atom_id res chain seq x y z
N ARG A 1 -7.51 -5.77 -1.62
CA ARG A 1 -7.60 -7.24 -1.84
C ARG A 1 -6.30 -7.96 -1.51
N ILE A 2 -6.38 -8.97 -0.67
CA ILE A 2 -5.34 -9.99 -0.47
C ILE A 2 -5.76 -11.22 -1.27
N TYR A 3 -4.80 -11.85 -1.95
CA TYR A 3 -5.02 -13.06 -2.75
C TYR A 3 -4.02 -14.14 -2.33
N CYS A 4 -4.54 -15.30 -1.96
CA CYS A 4 -3.76 -16.44 -1.49
C CYS A 4 -3.89 -17.59 -2.48
N GLN A 5 -2.78 -18.29 -2.69
CA GLN A 5 -2.71 -19.49 -3.51
C GLN A 5 -2.02 -20.59 -2.69
N LEU A 6 -2.69 -21.73 -2.59
CA LEU A 6 -2.21 -22.93 -1.92
C LEU A 6 -2.16 -24.07 -2.94
N LYS A 7 -1.01 -24.72 -3.07
CA LYS A 7 -0.89 -25.95 -3.86
C LYS A 7 -1.54 -27.10 -3.10
N SER A 8 -2.70 -27.55 -3.57
CA SER A 8 -3.45 -28.68 -3.02
C SER A 8 -4.39 -29.23 -4.08
N GLN A 9 -4.55 -30.55 -4.12
CA GLN A 9 -5.52 -31.22 -4.99
C GLN A 9 -6.95 -31.11 -4.46
N ASN A 10 -7.11 -30.99 -3.14
CA ASN A 10 -8.41 -30.86 -2.49
C ASN A 10 -8.43 -29.61 -1.60
N CYS A 11 -9.33 -28.67 -1.92
CA CYS A 11 -9.46 -27.41 -1.19
C CYS A 11 -10.25 -27.55 0.10
N SER A 12 -11.20 -28.50 0.15
CA SER A 12 -12.03 -28.73 1.34
C SER A 12 -11.26 -29.32 2.51
N GLU A 13 -10.09 -29.91 2.25
CA GLU A 13 -9.18 -30.45 3.26
C GLU A 13 -8.35 -29.38 3.94
N ASN A 14 -8.39 -28.12 3.52
CA ASN A 14 -7.59 -27.07 4.12
C ASN A 14 -8.47 -25.86 4.43
N SER A 15 -8.21 -25.21 5.55
CA SER A 15 -8.75 -23.89 5.86
C SER A 15 -7.60 -22.90 5.95
N LEU A 16 -7.79 -21.71 5.37
CA LEU A 16 -6.83 -20.63 5.43
C LEU A 16 -7.41 -19.51 6.30
N ILE A 17 -6.64 -19.09 7.29
CA ILE A 17 -6.99 -17.96 8.17
C ILE A 17 -6.07 -16.80 7.83
N LEU A 18 -6.66 -15.64 7.56
CA LEU A 18 -5.93 -14.38 7.43
C LEU A 18 -6.06 -13.59 8.72
N THR A 19 -4.94 -13.21 9.31
CA THR A 19 -4.89 -12.38 10.52
C THR A 19 -4.28 -11.03 10.18
N GLU A 20 -5.04 -9.96 10.39
CA GLU A 20 -4.50 -8.60 10.44
C GLU A 20 -3.69 -8.42 11.73
N HIS A 21 -2.61 -7.65 11.70
CA HIS A 21 -1.77 -7.34 12.87
C HIS A 21 -2.57 -6.93 14.13
N LEU A 22 -3.71 -6.25 13.96
CA LEU A 22 -4.65 -5.87 15.04
C LEU A 22 -5.65 -6.98 15.47
N LYS A 23 -5.31 -8.24 15.19
CA LYS A 23 -5.98 -9.49 15.64
C LYS A 23 -7.36 -9.78 15.08
N LYS A 24 -7.82 -9.07 14.04
CA LYS A 24 -8.99 -9.56 13.31
C LYS A 24 -8.59 -10.77 12.47
N GLN A 25 -9.20 -11.90 12.79
CA GLN A 25 -9.11 -13.12 12.01
C GLN A 25 -10.22 -13.15 10.99
N TYR A 26 -9.87 -13.61 9.80
CA TYR A 26 -10.76 -13.74 8.66
C TYR A 26 -10.61 -15.15 8.12
N ASP A 27 -11.69 -15.92 8.24
CA ASP A 27 -11.78 -17.20 7.56
C ASP A 27 -11.79 -16.94 6.05
N CYS A 28 -10.77 -17.47 5.39
CA CYS A 28 -10.59 -17.34 3.96
C CYS A 28 -10.94 -18.69 3.31
N PRO A 29 -12.20 -18.91 2.90
CA PRO A 29 -12.62 -20.18 2.33
C PRO A 29 -11.87 -20.47 1.03
N LEU A 30 -11.16 -21.59 1.01
CA LEU A 30 -10.40 -22.03 -0.15
C LEU A 30 -11.35 -22.62 -1.20
N GLN A 31 -11.21 -22.15 -2.44
CA GLN A 31 -11.95 -22.63 -3.60
C GLN A 31 -10.99 -23.10 -4.69
N GLN A 32 -11.40 -24.10 -5.46
CA GLN A 32 -10.60 -24.57 -6.60
C GLN A 32 -10.47 -23.45 -7.63
N CYS A 33 -9.23 -23.11 -8.00
CA CYS A 33 -8.93 -22.08 -9.01
C CYS A 33 -8.09 -22.59 -10.18
N SER A 34 -7.40 -23.72 -10.02
CA SER A 34 -6.80 -24.53 -11.10
C SER A 34 -6.81 -26.00 -10.69
N SER A 35 -6.37 -26.93 -11.55
CA SER A 35 -6.36 -28.38 -11.25
C SER A 35 -5.56 -28.79 -10.01
N ASP A 36 -4.60 -27.99 -9.58
CA ASP A 36 -3.66 -28.26 -8.49
C ASP A 36 -3.54 -27.12 -7.47
N GLN A 37 -4.46 -26.13 -7.55
CA GLN A 37 -4.42 -24.94 -6.71
C GLN A 37 -5.78 -24.60 -6.12
N CYS A 38 -5.70 -24.23 -4.85
CA CYS A 38 -6.77 -23.67 -4.06
C CYS A 38 -6.47 -22.19 -3.83
N CYS A 39 -7.45 -21.34 -4.09
CA CYS A 39 -7.31 -19.92 -3.94
C CYS A 39 -8.31 -19.38 -2.94
N CYS A 40 -7.92 -18.32 -2.27
CA CYS A 40 -8.85 -17.49 -1.52
C CYS A 40 -8.52 -16.03 -1.74
N SER A 41 -9.53 -15.18 -1.62
CA SER A 41 -9.33 -13.75 -1.61
C SER A 41 -10.26 -13.07 -0.61
N ALA A 42 -9.74 -12.05 0.04
CA ALA A 42 -10.51 -11.23 0.96
C ALA A 42 -10.17 -9.76 0.77
N GLU A 43 -11.17 -8.91 1.02
CA GLU A 43 -11.02 -7.46 0.96
C GLU A 43 -10.65 -6.92 2.33
N PHE A 44 -9.56 -6.16 2.35
CA PHE A 44 -9.01 -5.52 3.53
C PHE A 44 -8.68 -4.07 3.18
N LEU A 45 -8.74 -3.20 4.20
CA LEU A 45 -8.08 -1.92 4.14
C LEU A 45 -6.58 -2.15 4.29
N LEU A 46 -5.81 -1.89 3.22
CA LEU A 46 -4.36 -2.09 3.24
C LEU A 46 -3.68 -0.81 3.69
N ILE A 47 -3.32 -0.74 4.97
CA ILE A 47 -2.64 0.41 5.57
C ILE A 47 -1.12 0.26 5.38
N TYR A 48 -0.46 1.30 4.89
CA TYR A 48 1.00 1.30 4.75
C TYR A 48 1.69 1.12 6.11
N GLY A 49 2.63 0.19 6.20
CA GLY A 49 3.33 -0.15 7.44
C GLY A 49 2.76 -1.38 8.16
N GLU A 50 1.51 -1.76 7.89
CA GLU A 50 0.90 -2.95 8.49
C GLU A 50 1.36 -4.25 7.82
N HIS A 51 1.04 -5.37 8.47
CA HIS A 51 1.29 -6.71 7.94
C HIS A 51 0.10 -7.64 8.19
N PHE A 52 0.10 -8.74 7.43
CA PHE A 52 -0.89 -9.80 7.55
C PHE A 52 -0.18 -11.14 7.64
N THR A 53 -0.84 -12.07 8.32
CA THR A 53 -0.37 -13.43 8.47
C THR A 53 -1.41 -14.39 7.88
N ALA A 54 -0.98 -15.26 6.99
CA ALA A 54 -1.77 -16.36 6.46
C ALA A 54 -1.36 -17.67 7.15
N GLU A 55 -2.33 -18.38 7.72
CA GLU A 55 -2.13 -19.66 8.39
C GLU A 55 -2.98 -20.75 7.73
N VAL A 56 -2.40 -21.93 7.51
CA VAL A 56 -3.10 -23.12 7.01
C VAL A 56 -3.22 -24.16 8.12
N ASN A 57 -4.43 -24.35 8.66
CA ASN A 57 -4.67 -25.16 9.88
C ASN A 57 -4.12 -26.59 9.79
N ASN A 58 -4.23 -27.25 8.63
CA ASN A 58 -3.85 -28.66 8.49
C ASN A 58 -2.36 -28.88 8.19
N LYS A 59 -1.62 -27.82 7.84
CA LYS A 59 -0.19 -27.91 7.50
C LYS A 59 0.72 -27.17 8.48
N SER A 60 0.14 -26.42 9.42
CA SER A 60 0.86 -25.49 10.29
C SER A 60 1.82 -24.58 9.50
N GLU A 61 1.45 -24.25 8.26
CA GLU A 61 2.21 -23.36 7.40
C GLU A 61 1.78 -21.93 7.69
N LEU A 62 2.75 -21.06 7.97
CA LEU A 62 2.56 -19.67 8.33
C LEU A 62 3.34 -18.78 7.36
N LYS A 63 2.68 -17.77 6.79
CA LYS A 63 3.35 -16.77 5.97
C LYS A 63 2.93 -15.37 6.36
N THR A 64 3.91 -14.56 6.73
CA THR A 64 3.73 -13.13 6.99
C THR A 64 4.12 -12.34 5.75
N PHE A 65 3.36 -11.31 5.43
CA PHE A 65 3.68 -10.36 4.37
C PHE A 65 3.36 -8.94 4.81
N TYR A 66 4.22 -8.01 4.42
CA TYR A 66 4.14 -6.61 4.80
C TYR A 66 3.51 -5.80 3.67
N VAL A 67 2.60 -4.89 4.01
CA VAL A 67 1.99 -3.99 3.03
C VAL A 67 3.08 -3.15 2.36
N THR A 68 4.10 -2.73 3.10
CA THR A 68 5.22 -1.93 2.59
C THR A 68 5.93 -2.53 1.37
N GLU A 69 5.97 -3.86 1.25
CA GLU A 69 6.66 -4.57 0.16
C GLU A 69 5.88 -4.57 -1.16
N SER A 70 4.56 -4.42 -1.10
CA SER A 70 3.65 -4.51 -2.26
C SER A 70 2.79 -3.27 -2.45
N PHE A 71 2.91 -2.28 -1.56
CA PHE A 71 2.13 -1.06 -1.58
C PHE A 71 2.62 -0.12 -2.68
N LYS A 72 1.73 0.17 -3.63
CA LYS A 72 1.94 1.20 -4.63
C LYS A 72 0.97 2.35 -4.37
N PRO A 73 1.45 3.49 -3.83
CA PRO A 73 0.58 4.64 -3.62
C PRO A 73 0.04 5.17 -4.95
N LYS A 74 -1.16 5.77 -4.92
CA LYS A 74 -1.64 6.54 -6.07
C LYS A 74 -0.72 7.73 -6.30
N ALA A 75 -0.45 8.02 -7.57
CA ALA A 75 0.37 9.16 -7.94
C ALA A 75 -0.25 10.45 -7.38
N PRO A 76 0.52 11.32 -6.71
CA PRO A 76 0.01 12.59 -6.22
C PRO A 76 -0.34 13.52 -7.39
N THR A 77 -1.18 14.51 -7.13
CA THR A 77 -1.55 15.54 -8.11
C THR A 77 -1.14 16.91 -7.60
N ILE A 78 -0.24 17.56 -8.35
CA ILE A 78 0.14 18.95 -8.13
C ILE A 78 -1.08 19.83 -8.42
N LYS A 79 -1.48 20.64 -7.45
CA LYS A 79 -2.60 21.57 -7.56
C LYS A 79 -2.14 22.96 -7.95
N SER A 80 -1.02 23.41 -7.41
CA SER A 80 -0.45 24.71 -7.75
C SER A 80 1.03 24.76 -7.44
N VAL A 81 1.75 25.56 -8.23
CA VAL A 81 3.11 26.00 -7.94
C VAL A 81 3.08 27.52 -7.99
N LYS A 82 3.62 28.18 -6.96
CA LYS A 82 3.81 29.62 -6.92
C LYS A 82 5.28 29.90 -6.68
N GLU A 83 5.82 30.91 -7.36
CA GLU A 83 7.18 31.37 -7.17
C GLU A 83 7.15 32.79 -6.60
N SER A 84 8.02 33.05 -5.63
CA SER A 84 8.22 34.38 -5.05
C SER A 84 9.66 34.50 -4.52
N ASN A 85 10.42 35.46 -5.05
CA ASN A 85 11.80 35.72 -4.68
C ASN A 85 12.71 34.48 -4.74
N GLY A 86 12.53 33.64 -5.77
CA GLY A 86 13.27 32.39 -5.96
C GLY A 86 12.78 31.22 -5.10
N ASN A 87 11.76 31.42 -4.26
CA ASN A 87 11.16 30.36 -3.44
C ASN A 87 9.94 29.77 -4.14
N PHE A 88 9.85 28.45 -4.14
CA PHE A 88 8.73 27.72 -4.72
C PHE A 88 7.81 27.20 -3.64
N GLN A 89 6.56 27.64 -3.68
CA GLN A 89 5.48 27.05 -2.92
C GLN A 89 4.77 26.00 -3.79
N VAL A 90 4.78 24.75 -3.37
CA VAL A 90 4.13 23.63 -4.07
C VAL A 90 2.98 23.09 -3.22
N ARG A 91 1.81 22.92 -3.83
CA ARG A 91 0.64 22.30 -3.18
C ARG A 91 0.21 21.08 -3.97
N TRP A 92 -0.05 19.97 -3.29
CA TRP A 92 -0.49 18.72 -3.92
C TRP A 92 -1.48 17.94 -3.05
N ILE A 93 -2.19 17.02 -3.68
CA ILE A 93 -2.99 15.98 -3.03
C ILE A 93 -2.32 14.61 -3.25
N THR A 94 -2.33 13.74 -2.25
CA THR A 94 -1.79 12.38 -2.32
C THR A 94 -2.71 11.40 -3.04
N ASN A 95 -3.95 11.79 -3.35
CA ASN A 95 -5.00 10.95 -3.93
C ASN A 95 -5.33 9.69 -3.11
N MET A 96 -4.94 9.65 -1.83
CA MET A 96 -5.26 8.58 -0.90
C MET A 96 -5.66 9.16 0.46
N ASP A 97 -6.46 8.40 1.20
CA ASP A 97 -6.86 8.80 2.54
C ASP A 97 -5.67 8.68 3.51
N GLY A 98 -5.65 9.56 4.51
CA GLY A 98 -4.55 9.63 5.49
C GLY A 98 -4.52 8.45 6.47
N LYS A 99 -5.49 7.54 6.47
CA LYS A 99 -5.42 6.30 7.27
C LYS A 99 -4.67 5.21 6.49
N THR A 100 -4.90 5.12 5.19
CA THR A 100 -4.22 4.20 4.27
C THR A 100 -2.76 4.59 4.06
N TRP A 101 -2.49 5.88 3.85
CA TRP A 101 -1.15 6.37 3.57
C TRP A 101 -0.97 7.82 4.01
N ASN A 102 -0.01 8.01 4.90
CA ASN A 102 0.31 9.32 5.45
C ASN A 102 1.83 9.46 5.54
N PRO A 103 2.51 9.68 4.41
CA PRO A 103 3.97 9.70 4.39
C PRO A 103 4.46 10.85 5.28
N GLU A 104 5.48 10.57 6.09
CA GLU A 104 6.16 11.56 6.93
C GLU A 104 7.01 12.50 6.08
N GLU A 105 7.67 11.95 5.06
CA GLU A 105 8.50 12.67 4.12
C GLU A 105 7.98 12.55 2.68
N THR A 106 8.24 13.57 1.87
CA THR A 106 7.97 13.56 0.43
C THR A 106 9.18 14.10 -0.31
N GLU A 107 9.48 13.51 -1.46
CA GLU A 107 10.51 14.03 -2.37
C GLU A 107 9.87 14.93 -3.42
N ILE A 108 10.29 16.20 -3.45
CA ILE A 108 9.95 17.13 -4.52
C ILE A 108 11.13 17.18 -5.47
N THR A 109 10.87 17.00 -6.76
CA THR A 109 11.85 17.16 -7.83
C THR A 109 11.47 18.33 -8.72
N LEU A 110 12.38 19.28 -8.86
CA LEU A 110 12.27 20.46 -9.71
C LEU A 110 13.19 20.31 -10.92
N CYS A 111 12.71 20.72 -12.09
CA CYS A 111 13.47 20.70 -13.34
C CYS A 111 13.08 21.93 -14.16
N LYS A 112 14.08 22.64 -14.68
CA LYS A 112 13.84 23.76 -15.58
C LYS A 112 13.42 23.21 -16.94
N LYS A 113 12.38 23.81 -17.54
CA LYS A 113 11.88 23.35 -18.84
C LYS A 113 12.99 23.46 -19.90
N GLY A 114 13.26 22.36 -20.59
CA GLY A 114 14.32 22.27 -21.61
C GLY A 114 15.70 21.93 -21.04
N ASP A 115 15.80 21.74 -19.72
CA ASP A 115 17.00 21.32 -19.03
C ASP A 115 16.94 19.82 -18.71
N THR A 116 18.11 19.19 -18.56
CA THR A 116 18.25 17.81 -18.08
C THR A 116 18.55 17.73 -16.60
N GLU A 117 19.04 18.83 -16.00
CA GLU A 117 19.36 18.87 -14.58
C GLU A 117 18.09 18.86 -13.72
N LYS A 118 18.14 18.09 -12.63
CA LYS A 118 17.05 17.92 -11.68
C LYS A 118 17.57 18.17 -10.28
N VAL A 119 16.81 18.95 -9.52
CA VAL A 119 17.07 19.17 -8.10
C VAL A 119 15.98 18.47 -7.32
N SER A 120 16.35 17.48 -6.51
CA SER A 120 15.45 16.73 -5.65
C SER A 120 15.70 17.08 -4.20
N LYS A 121 14.63 17.29 -3.43
CA LYS A 121 14.69 17.56 -1.99
C LYS A 121 13.63 16.76 -1.26
N ARG A 122 14.06 16.06 -0.20
CA ARG A 122 13.15 15.46 0.76
C ARG A 122 12.72 16.50 1.78
N ILE A 123 11.43 16.51 2.05
CA ILE A 123 10.78 17.48 2.93
C ILE A 123 9.77 16.78 3.81
N ILE A 124 9.52 17.33 4.98
CA ILE A 124 8.34 17.01 5.78
C ILE A 124 7.27 18.01 5.36
N PRO A 125 6.25 17.60 4.58
CA PRO A 125 5.21 18.51 4.15
C PRO A 125 4.34 18.86 5.34
N ALA A 126 4.03 20.12 5.49
CA ALA A 126 3.01 20.50 6.44
C ALA A 126 1.61 20.24 5.84
N LYS A 127 0.63 20.01 6.71
CA LYS A 127 -0.72 19.53 6.32
C LYS A 127 -1.75 20.60 6.66
N ASN A 128 -2.55 21.03 5.69
CA ASN A 128 -3.65 21.98 5.90
C ASN A 128 -4.83 21.60 4.99
N ASP A 129 -6.02 21.38 5.55
CA ASP A 129 -7.26 21.03 4.82
C ASP A 129 -7.12 19.89 3.80
N GLY A 130 -6.39 18.82 4.15
CA GLY A 130 -6.17 17.66 3.25
C GLY A 130 -5.17 17.91 2.10
N LEU A 131 -4.55 19.09 2.06
CA LEU A 131 -3.46 19.43 1.15
C LEU A 131 -2.11 19.37 1.87
N GLN A 132 -1.10 18.87 1.15
CA GLN A 132 0.29 18.95 1.56
C GLN A 132 0.93 20.21 0.97
N TYR A 133 1.79 20.89 1.74
CA TYR A 133 2.46 22.12 1.33
C TYR A 133 3.94 22.17 1.71
N HIS A 134 4.73 22.82 0.83
CA HIS A 134 6.10 23.27 1.04
C HIS A 134 6.27 24.62 0.35
#